data_AF-A0A2E9Y503-F1
#
_entry.id   AF-A0A2E9Y503-F1
#
_cell.length_a   1.000
_cell.length_b   1.000
_cell.length_c   1.000
_cell.angle_alpha   90.00
_cell.angle_beta   90.00
_cell.angle_gamma   90.00
#
_symmetry.space_group_name_H-M   'P 1'
#
loop_
_entity.id
_entity.type
_entity.pdbx_description
1 polymer ?
#
loop_
_entity_poly.entity_id
_entity_poly.type
_entity_poly.pdbx_seq_one_letter_code
_entity_poly.pdbx_strand_id
1 'polypeptide(L)'
;NRLLERFGAANLLALGAAAGIIRWTAMGLSDSLGLALLTQGLHAFTFGATHLGAMHFIARAAPEEMSATAQSLHGAVGAGIAVGIVMAGAGWLYQAFANGAFFFMAGIAFASLLAALLLARVWDGERMRLSGETETSDK
;
A
#
# COMPACT_ATOMS: atom_id res chain seq x y z
N ASN A 1 -18.77 -4.27 7.00
CA ASN A 1 -17.93 -5.36 7.56
C ASN A 1 -17.33 -4.80 8.83
N ARG A 2 -17.85 -5.14 10.02
CA ARG A 2 -17.63 -4.40 11.28
C ARG A 2 -16.16 -4.17 11.68
N LEU A 3 -15.24 -5.02 11.21
CA LEU A 3 -13.80 -4.83 11.43
C LEU A 3 -13.20 -3.69 10.59
N LEU A 4 -13.67 -3.48 9.36
CA LEU A 4 -13.26 -2.36 8.48
C LEU A 4 -13.86 -1.03 8.94
N GLU A 5 -15.05 -1.06 9.54
CA GLU A 5 -15.66 0.14 10.15
C GLU A 5 -14.91 0.58 11.43
N ARG A 6 -14.26 -0.37 12.12
CA ARG A 6 -13.46 -0.11 13.33
C ARG A 6 -12.00 0.25 13.01
N PHE A 7 -11.45 -0.26 11.91
CA PHE A 7 -10.11 0.08 11.41
C PHE A 7 -10.22 0.85 10.10
N GLY A 8 -10.04 2.18 10.17
CA GLY A 8 -10.07 3.05 8.99
C GLY A 8 -9.03 2.64 7.92
N ALA A 9 -9.30 3.02 6.67
CA ALA A 9 -8.49 2.61 5.51
C ALA A 9 -7.00 2.90 5.69
N ALA A 10 -6.68 4.09 6.21
CA ALA A 10 -5.31 4.51 6.47
C ALA A 10 -4.60 3.64 7.52
N ASN A 11 -5.32 3.13 8.53
CA ASN A 11 -4.75 2.25 9.55
C ASN A 11 -4.37 0.88 8.96
N LEU A 12 -5.20 0.33 8.07
CA LEU A 12 -4.89 -0.93 7.38
C LEU A 12 -3.67 -0.78 6.46
N LEU A 13 -3.59 0.34 5.73
CA LEU A 13 -2.42 0.68 4.93
C LEU A 13 -1.16 0.83 5.80
N ALA A 14 -1.25 1.52 6.94
CA ALA A 14 -0.16 1.70 7.87
C ALA A 14 0.31 0.38 8.50
N LEU A 15 -0.61 -0.51 8.88
CA LEU A 15 -0.28 -1.85 9.39
C LEU A 15 0.45 -2.69 8.34
N GLY A 16 -0.03 -2.68 7.10
CA GLY A 16 0.65 -3.35 5.99
C GLY A 16 2.05 -2.80 5.74
N ALA A 17 2.21 -1.47 5.75
CA ALA A 17 3.50 -0.83 5.59
C ALA A 17 4.47 -1.16 6.74
N ALA A 18 4.01 -1.11 8.00
CA ALA A 18 4.81 -1.45 9.17
C ALA A 18 5.27 -2.92 9.15
N ALA A 19 4.38 -3.85 8.80
CA ALA A 19 4.74 -5.25 8.61
C ALA A 19 5.76 -5.43 7.47
N GLY A 20 5.64 -4.64 6.40
CA GLY A 20 6.61 -4.60 5.30
C GLY A 20 8.00 -4.16 5.77
N ILE A 21 8.10 -3.12 6.58
CA ILE A 21 9.36 -2.64 7.16
C ILE A 21 10.01 -3.76 7.97
N ILE A 22 9.27 -4.38 8.88
CA ILE A 22 9.77 -5.48 9.73
C ILE A 22 10.28 -6.62 8.84
N ARG A 23 9.47 -7.02 7.85
CA ARG A 23 9.78 -8.12 6.94
C ARG A 23 11.07 -7.88 6.16
N TRP A 24 11.17 -6.74 5.48
CA TRP A 24 12.30 -6.44 4.62
C TRP A 24 13.58 -6.17 5.42
N THR A 25 13.45 -5.57 6.61
CA THR A 25 14.58 -5.40 7.54
C THR A 25 15.10 -6.77 8.01
N ALA A 26 14.20 -7.70 8.38
CA ALA A 26 14.58 -9.05 8.78
C ALA A 26 15.34 -9.79 7.66
N MET A 27 14.89 -9.68 6.41
CA MET A 27 15.57 -10.26 5.24
C MET A 27 16.93 -9.60 4.96
N GLY A 28 17.09 -8.30 5.23
CA GLY A 28 18.37 -7.61 5.10
C GLY A 28 19.39 -8.01 6.18
N LEU A 29 18.92 -8.45 7.34
CA LEU A 29 19.77 -8.83 8.48
C LEU A 29 20.16 -10.32 8.50
N SER A 30 19.46 -11.19 7.76
CA SER A 30 19.71 -12.63 7.78
C SER A 30 19.30 -13.30 6.47
N ASP A 31 20.10 -14.27 6.04
CA ASP A 31 19.86 -15.17 4.91
C ASP A 31 19.31 -16.56 5.34
N SER A 32 19.03 -16.76 6.62
CA SER A 32 18.54 -18.04 7.13
C SER A 32 17.18 -18.44 6.53
N LEU A 33 17.08 -19.70 6.11
CA LEU A 33 15.85 -20.28 5.56
C LEU A 33 14.69 -20.20 6.56
N GLY A 34 14.96 -20.42 7.84
CA GLY A 34 13.94 -20.36 8.89
C GLY A 34 13.30 -18.97 8.98
N LEU A 35 14.11 -17.91 8.97
CA LEU A 35 13.59 -16.54 8.97
C LEU A 35 12.85 -16.22 7.67
N ALA A 36 13.37 -16.67 6.53
CA ALA A 36 12.69 -16.50 5.25
C ALA A 36 11.28 -17.12 5.27
N LEU A 37 11.12 -18.33 5.81
CA LEU A 37 9.82 -18.98 5.96
C LEU A 37 8.87 -18.20 6.88
N LEU A 38 9.36 -17.72 8.03
CA LEU A 38 8.56 -16.90 8.95
C LEU A 38 8.08 -15.59 8.30
N THR A 39 8.93 -14.96 7.49
CA THR A 39 8.58 -13.71 6.79
C THR A 39 7.50 -13.89 5.71
N GLN A 40 7.18 -15.11 5.29
CA GLN A 40 6.05 -15.37 4.39
C GLN A 40 4.70 -15.14 5.07
N GLY A 41 4.58 -15.37 6.38
CA GLY A 41 3.40 -14.98 7.15
C GLY A 41 3.21 -13.47 7.13
N LEU A 42 4.29 -12.71 7.34
CA LEU A 42 4.28 -11.25 7.18
C LEU A 42 3.94 -10.85 5.74
N HIS A 43 4.42 -11.58 4.73
CA HIS A 43 4.04 -11.31 3.34
C HIS A 43 2.53 -11.37 3.11
N ALA A 44 1.90 -12.48 3.50
CA ALA A 44 0.46 -12.66 3.37
C ALA A 44 -0.30 -11.54 4.09
N PHE A 45 0.17 -11.18 5.29
CA PHE A 45 -0.39 -10.05 6.04
C PHE A 45 -0.23 -8.72 5.32
N THR A 46 0.96 -8.39 4.81
CA THR A 46 1.19 -7.14 4.05
C THR A 46 0.24 -7.04 2.86
N PHE A 47 0.08 -8.11 2.09
CA PHE A 47 -0.84 -8.15 0.96
C PHE A 47 -2.28 -7.94 1.42
N GLY A 48 -2.76 -8.73 2.39
CA GLY A 48 -4.14 -8.63 2.89
C GLY A 48 -4.47 -7.27 3.48
N ALA A 49 -3.61 -6.73 4.34
CA ALA A 49 -3.82 -5.44 4.99
C ALA A 49 -3.82 -4.27 4.00
N THR A 50 -2.84 -4.23 3.08
CA THR A 50 -2.77 -3.16 2.07
C THR A 50 -3.90 -3.24 1.06
N HIS A 51 -4.26 -4.45 0.61
CA HIS A 51 -5.37 -4.64 -0.32
C HIS A 51 -6.70 -4.24 0.31
N LEU A 52 -7.02 -4.72 1.52
CA LEU A 52 -8.24 -4.33 2.24
C LEU A 52 -8.27 -2.83 2.55
N GLY A 53 -7.14 -2.24 2.94
CA GLY A 53 -7.01 -0.80 3.16
C GLY A 53 -7.29 0.00 1.89
N ALA A 54 -6.70 -0.39 0.75
CA ALA A 54 -6.92 0.25 -0.54
C ALA A 54 -8.37 0.11 -1.02
N MET A 55 -8.95 -1.10 -0.95
CA MET A 55 -10.34 -1.32 -1.34
C MET A 55 -11.30 -0.54 -0.44
N HIS A 56 -11.03 -0.47 0.86
CA HIS A 56 -11.84 0.33 1.78
C HIS A 56 -11.72 1.84 1.52
N PHE A 57 -10.50 2.32 1.18
CA PHE A 57 -10.29 3.70 0.75
C PHE A 57 -11.08 4.00 -0.52
N ILE A 58 -10.93 3.19 -1.57
CA ILE A 58 -11.60 3.39 -2.86
C ILE A 58 -13.12 3.37 -2.69
N ALA A 59 -13.67 2.40 -1.97
CA ALA A 59 -15.11 2.29 -1.75
C ALA A 59 -15.72 3.50 -1.02
N ARG A 60 -14.91 4.25 -0.26
CA ARG A 60 -15.36 5.44 0.48
C ARG A 60 -15.02 6.75 -0.21
N ALA A 61 -13.88 6.83 -0.88
CA ALA A 61 -13.35 8.07 -1.44
C ALA A 61 -13.74 8.25 -2.91
N ALA A 62 -13.87 7.19 -3.69
CA ALA A 62 -14.19 7.32 -5.11
C ALA A 62 -15.70 7.62 -5.31
N PRO A 63 -16.05 8.47 -6.30
CA PRO A 63 -17.41 8.51 -6.84
C PRO A 63 -17.86 7.12 -7.29
N GLU A 64 -19.14 6.83 -7.16
CA GLU A 64 -19.67 5.48 -7.39
C GLU A 64 -19.46 5.04 -8.84
N GLU A 65 -19.65 5.98 -9.77
CA GLU A 65 -19.47 5.82 -11.20
C GLU A 65 -18.00 5.55 -11.58
N MET A 66 -17.06 5.94 -10.71
CA MET A 66 -15.62 5.82 -10.93
C MET A 66 -14.95 4.71 -10.12
N SER A 67 -15.69 3.97 -9.29
CA SER A 67 -15.12 2.94 -8.40
C SER A 67 -14.31 1.88 -9.16
N ALA A 68 -14.83 1.41 -10.31
CA ALA A 68 -14.12 0.45 -11.16
C ALA A 68 -12.81 1.04 -11.75
N THR A 69 -12.85 2.30 -12.17
CA THR A 69 -11.67 3.03 -12.68
C THR A 69 -10.63 3.25 -11.57
N ALA A 70 -11.06 3.55 -10.35
CA ALA A 70 -10.16 3.69 -9.21
C ALA A 70 -9.47 2.36 -8.86
N GLN A 71 -10.18 1.24 -8.92
CA GLN A 71 -9.59 -0.10 -8.73
C GLN A 71 -8.62 -0.48 -9.85
N SER A 72 -8.96 -0.18 -11.11
CA SER A 72 -8.07 -0.47 -12.24
C SER A 72 -6.80 0.38 -12.18
N LEU A 73 -6.91 1.66 -11.81
CA LEU A 73 -5.77 2.54 -11.59
C LEU A 73 -4.89 2.04 -10.44
N HIS A 74 -5.49 1.63 -9.31
CA HIS A 74 -4.77 1.03 -8.20
C HIS A 74 -3.99 -0.22 -8.62
N GLY A 75 -4.62 -1.12 -9.40
CA GLY A 75 -3.96 -2.30 -9.94
C GLY A 75 -2.83 -1.96 -10.91
N ALA A 76 -3.07 -1.08 -11.87
CA ALA A 76 -2.09 -0.69 -12.87
C ALA A 76 -0.86 -0.01 -12.26
N VAL A 77 -1.06 0.91 -11.32
CA VAL A 77 0.03 1.63 -10.65
C VAL A 77 0.74 0.73 -9.64
N GLY A 78 -0.03 0.10 -8.73
CA GLY A 78 0.50 -0.65 -7.60
C GLY A 78 1.09 -2.01 -8.00
N ALA A 79 0.30 -2.84 -8.68
CA ALA A 79 0.72 -4.20 -9.06
C ALA A 79 1.44 -4.25 -10.42
N GLY A 80 1.22 -3.25 -11.29
CA GLY A 80 1.88 -3.15 -12.59
C GLY A 80 3.17 -2.34 -12.55
N ILE A 81 3.05 -1.01 -12.63
CA ILE A 81 4.18 -0.10 -12.83
C ILE A 81 5.19 -0.16 -11.67
N ALA A 82 4.72 -0.04 -10.42
CA ALA A 82 5.61 0.00 -9.26
C ALA A 82 6.39 -1.32 -9.12
N VAL A 83 5.72 -2.47 -9.23
CA VAL A 83 6.38 -3.78 -9.23
C VAL A 83 7.36 -3.90 -10.40
N GLY A 84 6.98 -3.47 -11.61
CA GLY A 84 7.82 -3.53 -12.79
C GLY A 84 9.14 -2.75 -12.64
N ILE A 85 9.07 -1.52 -12.11
CA ILE A 85 10.25 -0.69 -11.84
C ILE A 85 11.17 -1.36 -10.82
N VAL A 86 10.60 -1.83 -9.71
CA VAL A 86 11.39 -2.49 -8.64
C VAL A 86 12.04 -3.77 -9.15
N MET A 87 11.33 -4.58 -9.94
CA MET A 87 11.87 -5.81 -10.53
C MET A 87 12.97 -5.54 -11.55
N ALA A 88 12.83 -4.53 -12.40
CA ALA A 88 13.87 -4.14 -13.35
C ALA A 88 15.17 -3.72 -12.63
N GLY A 89 15.05 -3.03 -11.49
CA GLY A 89 16.21 -2.62 -10.67
C GLY A 89 16.76 -3.69 -9.73
N ALA A 90 15.99 -4.73 -9.40
CA ALA A 90 16.33 -5.69 -8.35
C ALA A 90 17.66 -6.40 -8.61
N GLY A 91 17.91 -6.86 -9.84
CA GLY A 91 19.14 -7.57 -10.18
C GLY A 91 20.39 -6.72 -9.95
N TRP A 92 20.35 -5.45 -10.35
CA TRP A 92 21.45 -4.50 -10.12
C TRP A 92 21.63 -4.21 -8.62
N LEU A 93 20.54 -3.97 -7.89
CA LEU A 93 20.55 -3.76 -6.44
C LEU A 93 21.21 -4.94 -5.70
N TYR A 94 20.85 -6.17 -6.06
CA TYR A 94 21.45 -7.36 -5.45
C TYR A 94 22.92 -7.54 -5.82
N GLN A 95 23.32 -7.26 -7.06
CA GLN A 95 24.74 -7.34 -7.45
C GLN A 95 25.59 -6.31 -6.70
N ALA A 96 25.06 -5.12 -6.47
CA ALA A 96 25.79 -4.04 -5.80
C ALA A 96 25.81 -4.17 -4.27
N PHE A 97 24.73 -4.66 -3.66
CA PHE A 97 24.53 -4.60 -2.19
C PHE A 97 24.28 -5.96 -1.53
N ALA A 98 24.19 -7.06 -2.29
CA ALA A 98 23.78 -8.38 -1.79
C ALA A 98 22.51 -8.28 -0.93
N ASN A 99 22.52 -8.82 0.29
CA ASN A 99 21.38 -8.72 1.23
C ASN A 99 21.00 -7.28 1.57
N GLY A 100 21.90 -6.31 1.40
CA GLY A 100 21.62 -4.88 1.57
C GLY A 100 20.50 -4.37 0.64
N ALA A 101 20.24 -5.05 -0.48
CA ALA A 101 19.12 -4.74 -1.38
C ALA A 101 17.75 -4.81 -0.68
N PHE A 102 17.60 -5.64 0.36
CA PHE A 102 16.36 -5.72 1.12
C PHE A 102 16.08 -4.45 1.95
N PHE A 103 17.11 -3.71 2.38
CA PHE A 103 16.90 -2.42 3.07
C PHE A 103 16.31 -1.34 2.16
N PHE A 104 16.56 -1.42 0.85
CA PHE A 104 15.89 -0.56 -0.12
C PHE A 104 14.36 -0.79 -0.10
N MET A 105 13.94 -2.05 -0.02
CA MET A 105 12.52 -2.42 0.11
C MET A 105 11.93 -1.99 1.45
N ALA A 106 12.71 -2.06 2.53
CA ALA A 106 12.33 -1.50 3.83
C ALA A 106 12.13 0.03 3.74
N GLY A 107 12.97 0.73 2.97
CA GLY A 107 12.82 2.16 2.67
C GLY A 107 11.53 2.49 1.92
N ILE A 108 11.17 1.70 0.90
CA ILE A 108 9.88 1.85 0.19
C ILE A 108 8.69 1.61 1.15
N ALA A 109 8.79 0.60 2.01
CA ALA A 109 7.75 0.32 3.00
C ALA A 109 7.63 1.46 4.03
N PHE A 110 8.74 2.07 4.43
CA PHE A 110 8.75 3.25 5.28
C PHE A 110 8.11 4.47 4.60
N ALA A 111 8.43 4.74 3.33
CA ALA A 111 7.77 5.79 2.57
C ALA A 111 6.25 5.55 2.45
N SER A 112 5.84 4.30 2.24
CA SER A 112 4.43 3.90 2.24
C SER A 112 3.74 4.13 3.59
N LEU A 113 4.44 3.89 4.71
CA LEU A 113 3.93 4.18 6.05
C LEU A 113 3.70 5.69 6.21
N LEU A 114 4.66 6.53 5.81
CA LEU A 114 4.49 7.98 5.85
C LEU A 114 3.32 8.45 4.98
N ALA A 115 3.15 7.88 3.79
CA ALA A 115 2.01 8.17 2.92
C ALA A 115 0.67 7.76 3.56
N ALA A 116 0.60 6.61 4.22
CA ALA A 116 -0.58 6.17 4.95
C ALA A 116 -0.93 7.10 6.13
N LEU A 117 0.09 7.56 6.88
CA LEU A 117 -0.10 8.53 7.96
C LEU A 117 -0.51 9.91 7.45
N LEU A 118 0.04 10.34 6.31
CA LEU A 118 -0.38 11.58 5.66
C LEU A 118 -1.85 11.47 5.23
N LEU A 119 -2.23 10.35 4.60
CA LEU A 119 -3.62 10.07 4.22
C LEU A 119 -4.55 10.16 5.43
N ALA A 120 -4.17 9.57 6.57
CA ALA A 120 -4.95 9.65 7.81
C ALA A 120 -5.14 11.09 8.32
N ARG A 121 -4.22 12.00 8.01
CA ARG A 121 -4.28 13.40 8.44
C ARG A 121 -5.06 14.30 7.48
N VAL A 122 -4.95 14.05 6.17
CA VAL A 122 -5.51 14.95 5.16
C VAL A 122 -6.88 14.53 4.67
N TRP A 123 -7.24 13.25 4.80
CA TRP A 123 -8.53 12.75 4.35
C TRP A 123 -9.54 12.79 5.49
N ASP A 124 -10.59 13.58 5.29
CA ASP A 124 -11.76 13.73 6.17
C ASP A 124 -12.71 12.53 6.14
N GLY A 125 -12.49 11.57 5.24
CA GLY A 125 -13.35 10.40 5.07
C GLY A 125 -14.55 10.64 4.14
N GLU A 126 -14.65 11.82 3.51
CA GLU A 126 -15.66 12.14 2.52
C GLU A 126 -15.32 11.57 1.13
N ARG A 127 -16.35 11.48 0.29
CA ARG A 127 -16.20 11.16 -1.14
C ARG A 127 -15.54 12.33 -1.86
N MET A 128 -14.64 12.03 -2.78
CA MET A 128 -14.07 13.04 -3.68
C MET A 128 -15.19 13.56 -4.59
N ARG A 129 -15.39 14.88 -4.60
CA ARG A 129 -16.37 15.53 -5.48
C ARG A 129 -15.80 15.64 -6.88
N LEU A 130 -16.60 15.32 -7.90
CA LEU A 130 -16.24 15.60 -9.27
C LEU A 130 -16.37 17.10 -9.50
N SER A 131 -15.38 17.72 -10.14
CA SER A 131 -15.30 19.17 -10.39
C SER A 131 -16.33 19.68 -11.42
N GLY A 132 -17.55 19.13 -11.41
CA GLY A 132 -18.67 19.50 -12.27
C GLY A 132 -20.04 19.55 -11.56
N GLU A 133 -20.12 19.26 -10.26
CA GLU A 133 -21.38 19.34 -9.47
C GLU A 133 -21.62 20.71 -8.81
N THR A 134 -20.99 21.77 -9.32
CA THR A 134 -21.34 23.15 -8.97
C THR A 134 -22.17 23.71 -10.12
N GLU A 135 -23.52 23.72 -9.99
CA GLU A 135 -24.50 24.66 -10.61
C GLU A 135 -25.86 24.10 -11.10
N THR A 136 -26.37 22.94 -10.68
CA THR A 136 -27.73 22.50 -11.15
C THR A 136 -28.80 22.27 -10.11
N SER A 137 -28.55 22.51 -8.82
CA SER A 137 -29.57 22.39 -7.77
C SER A 137 -29.92 23.74 -7.13
N ASP A 138 -30.04 24.80 -7.93
CA ASP A 138 -30.69 26.04 -7.51
C ASP A 138 -31.31 26.78 -8.72
N LYS A 139 -32.24 26.11 -9.40
CA LYS A 139 -33.28 26.67 -10.26
C LYS A 139 -34.49 25.75 -10.22
#